data_AF-A0A1Q4XRM7-F1
#
_entry.id   AF-A0A1Q4XRM7-F1
#
_cell.length_a   1.000
_cell.length_b   1.000
_cell.length_c   1.000
_cell.angle_alpha   90.00
_cell.angle_beta   90.00
_cell.angle_gamma   90.00
#
_symmetry.space_group_name_H-M   'P 1'
#
loop_
_entity.id
_entity.type
_entity.pdbx_description
1 polymer ?
#
loop_
_entity_poly.entity_id
_entity_poly.type
_entity_poly.pdbx_seq_one_letter_code
_entity_poly.pdbx_strand_id
1 'polypeptide(L)'
;MSWANGQIVTNVGLRLTEGVPIDLRGSLDSQAFLAIGDSIEIMLGESHLRALRDQAAKALGDLTRIDAAEDVVGDAFHAGAQALTAAELARRTAEAARAAGAGEQADLAEQAAARAAEAAERAQTAAHVAAQAMGQADEAAEEARATATLAARAAGRPSPDGRPV
;
A
#
# COMPACT_ATOMS: atom_id res chain seq x y z
N MET A 1 -37.55 -7.41 -40.82
CA MET A 1 -36.61 -6.27 -40.85
C MET A 1 -36.60 -5.69 -39.45
N SER A 2 -35.66 -6.08 -38.58
CA SER A 2 -34.45 -5.31 -38.18
C SER A 2 -34.76 -3.81 -37.96
N TRP A 3 -34.45 -3.17 -36.85
CA TRP A 3 -33.23 -3.25 -36.05
C TRP A 3 -33.54 -2.97 -34.57
N ALA A 4 -33.18 -3.88 -33.67
CA ALA A 4 -33.06 -3.55 -32.26
C ALA A 4 -31.78 -2.70 -32.12
N ASN A 5 -31.95 -1.42 -31.78
CA ASN A 5 -30.85 -0.55 -31.35
C ASN A 5 -30.27 -1.12 -30.06
N GLY A 6 -29.30 -2.03 -30.17
CA GLY A 6 -28.48 -2.44 -29.04
C GLY A 6 -27.64 -1.26 -28.60
N GLN A 7 -27.98 -0.66 -27.47
CA GLN A 7 -27.04 0.22 -26.76
C GLN A 7 -25.78 -0.59 -26.50
N ILE A 8 -24.66 -0.16 -27.10
CA ILE A 8 -23.34 -0.67 -26.73
C ILE A 8 -23.10 -0.16 -25.32
N VAL A 9 -23.26 -1.04 -24.34
CA VAL A 9 -22.88 -0.76 -22.95
C VAL A 9 -21.36 -0.72 -22.93
N THR A 10 -20.81 0.49 -22.88
CA THR A 10 -19.35 0.71 -22.85
C THR A 10 -18.76 0.47 -21.46
N ASN A 11 -19.60 0.27 -20.44
CA ASN A 11 -19.16 0.06 -19.08
C ASN A 11 -20.21 -0.54 -18.14
N VAL A 12 -19.78 -1.49 -17.30
CA VAL A 12 -20.57 -2.04 -16.19
C VAL A 12 -19.78 -1.84 -14.89
N GLY A 13 -20.25 -0.94 -14.04
CA GLY A 13 -19.71 -0.76 -12.69
C GLY A 13 -20.38 -1.73 -11.72
N LEU A 14 -19.60 -2.59 -11.08
CA LEU A 14 -20.10 -3.58 -10.12
C LEU A 14 -19.39 -3.43 -8.77
N ARG A 15 -20.17 -3.24 -7.69
CA ARG A 15 -19.65 -3.19 -6.32
C ARG A 15 -19.96 -4.52 -5.64
N LEU A 16 -18.91 -5.20 -5.19
CA LEU A 16 -19.03 -6.51 -4.55
C LEU A 16 -19.00 -6.38 -3.04
N THR A 17 -19.85 -7.15 -2.36
CA THR A 17 -19.77 -7.35 -0.92
C THR A 17 -18.55 -8.20 -0.60
N GLU A 18 -17.93 -7.95 0.54
CA GLU A 18 -16.78 -8.73 1.03
C GLU A 18 -17.12 -10.22 1.12
N GLY A 19 -16.23 -11.09 0.64
CA GLY A 19 -16.41 -12.54 0.64
C GLY A 19 -17.17 -13.12 -0.56
N VAL A 20 -17.66 -12.31 -1.50
CA VAL A 20 -18.22 -12.84 -2.76
C VAL A 20 -17.09 -13.49 -3.58
N PRO A 21 -17.21 -14.78 -3.96
CA PRO A 21 -16.15 -15.46 -4.70
C PRO A 21 -16.04 -14.89 -6.13
N ILE A 22 -14.81 -14.74 -6.59
CA ILE A 22 -14.48 -14.33 -7.95
C ILE A 22 -13.58 -15.41 -8.55
N ASP A 23 -14.12 -16.16 -9.51
CA ASP A 23 -13.43 -17.28 -10.15
C ASP A 23 -13.13 -16.95 -11.61
N LEU A 24 -11.87 -17.11 -12.02
CA LEU A 24 -11.49 -17.10 -13.43
C LEU A 24 -11.31 -18.54 -13.93
N ARG A 25 -12.21 -18.99 -14.82
CA ARG A 25 -12.21 -20.36 -15.36
C ARG A 25 -11.83 -20.35 -16.83
N GLY A 26 -10.90 -21.22 -17.22
CA GLY A 26 -10.53 -21.40 -18.63
C GLY A 26 -11.56 -22.22 -19.40
N SER A 27 -11.86 -21.81 -20.64
CA SER A 27 -12.58 -22.60 -21.64
C SER A 27 -11.61 -23.20 -22.65
N LEU A 28 -12.00 -24.29 -23.30
CA LEU A 28 -11.20 -24.97 -24.32
C LEU A 28 -10.98 -24.13 -25.61
N ASP A 29 -11.77 -23.06 -25.80
CA ASP A 29 -11.77 -22.25 -27.04
C ASP A 29 -11.04 -20.89 -26.90
N SER A 30 -9.94 -20.83 -26.13
CA SER A 30 -9.18 -19.58 -25.88
C SER A 30 -10.02 -18.45 -25.27
N GLN A 31 -11.13 -18.81 -24.62
CA GLN A 31 -11.99 -17.93 -23.85
C GLN A 31 -11.85 -18.28 -22.37
N ALA A 32 -12.12 -17.32 -21.50
CA ALA A 32 -12.28 -17.56 -20.08
C ALA A 32 -13.58 -16.93 -19.59
N PHE A 33 -14.06 -17.46 -18.48
CA PHE A 33 -15.23 -16.97 -17.77
C PHE A 33 -14.76 -16.37 -16.45
N LEU A 34 -15.05 -15.09 -16.24
CA LEU A 34 -14.98 -14.48 -14.92
C LEU A 34 -16.35 -14.62 -14.27
N ALA A 35 -16.46 -15.54 -13.32
CA ALA A 35 -17.65 -15.75 -12.52
C ALA A 35 -17.56 -14.92 -11.23
N ILE A 36 -18.64 -14.23 -10.89
CA ILE A 36 -18.75 -13.38 -9.69
C ILE A 36 -19.99 -13.84 -8.92
N GLY A 37 -19.75 -14.50 -7.78
CA GLY A 37 -20.80 -15.26 -7.09
C GLY A 37 -21.43 -16.31 -8.01
N ASP A 38 -22.72 -16.56 -7.81
CA ASP A 38 -23.47 -17.58 -8.58
C ASP A 38 -24.27 -16.98 -9.75
N SER A 39 -24.24 -15.66 -9.93
CA SER A 39 -25.23 -14.93 -10.73
C SER A 39 -24.66 -14.13 -11.90
N ILE A 40 -23.35 -13.88 -11.93
CA ILE A 40 -22.72 -13.04 -12.96
C ILE A 40 -21.59 -13.83 -13.61
N GLU A 41 -21.63 -13.94 -14.93
CA GLU A 41 -20.59 -14.56 -15.74
C GLU A 41 -20.22 -13.61 -16.88
N ILE A 42 -18.92 -13.30 -16.97
CA ILE A 42 -18.37 -12.42 -18.00
C ILE A 42 -17.44 -13.24 -18.89
N MET A 43 -17.74 -13.28 -20.20
CA MET A 43 -16.90 -13.93 -21.19
C MET A 43 -15.72 -13.03 -21.59
N LEU A 44 -14.51 -13.58 -21.49
CA LEU A 44 -13.26 -12.89 -21.75
C LEU A 44 -12.52 -13.60 -22.88
N GLY A 45 -12.27 -12.88 -23.98
CA GLY A 45 -11.32 -13.31 -25.01
C GLY A 45 -9.86 -13.22 -24.57
N GLU A 46 -8.97 -13.85 -25.35
CA GLU A 46 -7.53 -13.96 -25.07
C GLU A 46 -6.81 -12.61 -24.82
N SER A 47 -7.15 -11.55 -25.58
CA SER A 47 -6.56 -10.22 -25.38
C SER A 47 -6.88 -9.62 -24.01
N HIS A 48 -8.10 -9.87 -23.51
CA HIS A 48 -8.53 -9.42 -22.18
C HIS A 48 -7.82 -10.22 -21.08
N LEU A 49 -7.59 -11.52 -21.29
CA LEU A 49 -6.84 -12.36 -20.36
C LEU A 49 -5.39 -11.92 -20.22
N ARG A 50 -4.72 -11.58 -21.33
CA ARG A 50 -3.36 -11.03 -21.28
C ARG A 50 -3.32 -9.69 -20.54
N ALA A 51 -4.26 -8.79 -20.84
CA ALA A 51 -4.36 -7.51 -20.14
C ALA A 51 -4.61 -7.68 -18.63
N LEU A 52 -5.53 -8.57 -18.23
CA LEU A 52 -5.81 -8.86 -16.82
C LEU A 52 -4.60 -9.48 -16.12
N ARG A 53 -3.88 -10.40 -16.76
CA ARG A 53 -2.65 -10.97 -16.22
C ARG A 53 -1.60 -9.90 -15.98
N ASP A 54 -1.38 -9.03 -16.96
CA ASP A 54 -0.37 -7.98 -16.88
C ASP A 54 -0.75 -6.92 -15.82
N GLN A 55 -2.03 -6.58 -15.71
CA GLN A 55 -2.56 -5.72 -14.65
C GLN A 55 -2.47 -6.36 -13.26
N ALA A 56 -2.80 -7.65 -13.12
CA ALA A 56 -2.70 -8.38 -11.86
C ALA A 56 -1.24 -8.50 -11.41
N ALA A 57 -0.32 -8.82 -12.33
CA ALA A 57 1.11 -8.86 -12.04
C ALA A 57 1.65 -7.49 -11.58
N LYS A 58 1.20 -6.40 -12.21
CA LYS A 58 1.55 -5.04 -11.79
C LYS A 58 0.96 -4.69 -10.42
N ALA A 59 -0.33 -4.94 -10.21
CA ALA A 59 -1.01 -4.66 -8.94
C ALA A 59 -0.40 -5.46 -7.78
N LEU A 60 -0.10 -6.75 -7.98
CA LEU A 60 0.60 -7.57 -7.00
C LEU A 60 2.01 -7.02 -6.73
N GLY A 61 2.75 -6.64 -7.77
CA GLY A 61 4.07 -6.03 -7.63
C GLY A 61 4.05 -4.68 -6.88
N ASP A 62 3.01 -3.88 -7.08
CA ASP A 62 2.83 -2.61 -6.38
C ASP A 62 2.44 -2.85 -4.90
N LEU A 63 1.57 -3.82 -4.61
CA LEU A 63 1.23 -4.23 -3.23
C LEU A 63 2.46 -4.75 -2.48
N THR A 64 3.27 -5.62 -3.08
CA THR A 64 4.50 -6.12 -2.44
C THR A 64 5.48 -4.99 -2.11
N ARG A 65 5.52 -3.91 -2.90
CA ARG A 65 6.35 -2.74 -2.61
C ARG A 65 5.79 -1.87 -1.49
N ILE A 66 4.46 -1.77 -1.39
CA ILE A 66 3.79 -1.07 -0.30
C ILE A 66 4.04 -1.83 1.01
N ASP A 67 3.82 -3.15 1.03
CA ASP A 67 4.09 -3.99 2.21
C ASP A 67 5.54 -3.86 2.67
N ALA A 68 6.49 -3.92 1.74
CA ALA A 68 7.92 -3.75 2.06
C ALA A 68 8.25 -2.35 2.60
N ALA A 69 7.55 -1.31 2.14
CA ALA A 69 7.73 0.05 2.67
C ALA A 69 7.13 0.18 4.09
N GLU A 70 5.95 -0.41 4.31
CA GLU A 70 5.30 -0.44 5.62
C GLU A 70 6.13 -1.20 6.65
N ASP A 71 6.72 -2.34 6.27
CA ASP A 71 7.62 -3.12 7.12
C ASP A 71 8.83 -2.28 7.56
N VAL A 72 9.47 -1.55 6.63
CA VAL A 72 10.64 -0.71 6.95
C VAL A 72 10.26 0.44 7.89
N VAL A 73 9.09 1.07 7.69
CA VAL A 73 8.60 2.13 8.60
C VAL A 73 8.27 1.54 9.97
N GLY A 74 7.67 0.35 10.01
CA GLY A 74 7.41 -0.41 11.22
C GLY A 74 8.70 -0.72 11.97
N ASP A 75 9.70 -1.27 11.32
CA ASP A 75 11.00 -1.60 11.91
C ASP A 75 11.70 -0.37 12.49
N ALA A 76 11.67 0.77 11.77
CA ALA A 76 12.22 2.03 12.26
C ALA A 76 11.50 2.50 13.54
N PHE A 77 10.17 2.40 13.59
CA PHE A 77 9.38 2.74 14.77
C PHE A 77 9.73 1.84 15.97
N HIS A 78 9.80 0.51 15.75
CA HIS A 78 10.16 -0.45 16.80
C HIS A 78 11.59 -0.23 17.32
N ALA A 79 12.55 0.00 16.43
CA ALA A 79 13.93 0.32 16.80
C ALA A 79 14.00 1.60 17.65
N GLY A 80 13.20 2.62 17.31
CA GLY A 80 13.07 3.83 18.12
C GLY A 80 12.51 3.56 19.52
N ALA A 81 11.47 2.74 19.64
CA ALA A 81 10.91 2.36 20.93
C ALA A 81 11.90 1.56 21.80
N GLN A 82 12.68 0.67 21.19
CA GLN A 82 13.75 -0.06 21.88
C GLN A 82 14.85 0.89 22.36
N ALA A 83 15.25 1.85 21.53
CA ALA A 83 16.24 2.86 21.88
C ALA A 83 15.78 3.76 23.05
N LEU A 84 14.49 4.13 23.13
CA LEU A 84 13.93 4.83 24.30
C LEU A 84 14.03 3.98 25.57
N THR A 85 13.65 2.70 25.47
CA THR A 85 13.73 1.77 26.61
C THR A 85 15.17 1.64 27.10
N ALA A 86 16.13 1.52 26.18
CA ALA A 86 17.56 1.50 26.51
C ALA A 86 18.04 2.81 27.13
N ALA A 87 17.55 3.97 26.63
CA ALA A 87 17.87 5.28 27.20
C ALA A 87 17.38 5.41 28.64
N GLU A 88 16.14 5.00 28.92
CA GLU A 88 15.58 5.02 30.28
C GLU A 88 16.36 4.13 31.24
N LEU A 89 16.72 2.91 30.80
CA LEU A 89 17.54 2.00 31.60
C LEU A 89 18.92 2.61 31.90
N ALA A 90 19.56 3.22 30.91
CA ALA A 90 20.85 3.88 31.06
C ALA A 90 20.78 5.06 32.04
N ARG A 91 19.71 5.88 32.01
CA ARG A 91 19.50 6.96 33.00
C ARG A 91 19.37 6.43 34.43
N ARG A 92 18.51 5.43 34.64
CA ARG A 92 18.35 4.81 35.98
C ARG A 92 19.67 4.23 36.49
N THR A 93 20.47 3.67 35.60
CA THR A 93 21.79 3.12 35.94
C THR A 93 22.78 4.24 36.26
N ALA A 94 22.75 5.35 35.53
CA ALA A 94 23.56 6.54 35.81
C ALA A 94 23.23 7.11 37.21
N GLU A 95 21.94 7.26 37.53
CA GLU A 95 21.47 7.72 38.84
C GLU A 95 21.96 6.81 39.98
N ALA A 96 21.84 5.49 39.82
CA ALA A 96 22.34 4.52 40.79
C ALA A 96 23.88 4.60 40.96
N ALA A 97 24.62 4.75 39.85
CA ALA A 97 26.07 4.91 39.88
C ALA A 97 26.48 6.22 40.59
N ARG A 98 25.78 7.34 40.36
CA ARG A 98 26.01 8.60 41.09
C ARG A 98 25.79 8.43 42.59
N ALA A 99 24.69 7.78 42.97
CA ALA A 99 24.37 7.52 44.38
C ALA A 99 25.44 6.65 45.07
N ALA A 100 26.09 5.76 44.32
CA ALA A 100 27.19 4.92 44.79
C ALA A 100 28.59 5.60 44.73
N GLY A 101 28.68 6.85 44.26
CA GLY A 101 29.95 7.57 44.11
C GLY A 101 30.79 7.16 42.88
N ALA A 102 30.24 6.35 41.97
CA ALA A 102 30.86 5.92 40.73
C ALA A 102 30.64 6.96 39.61
N GLY A 103 31.25 8.14 39.76
CA GLY A 103 30.99 9.30 38.89
C GLY A 103 31.31 9.07 37.41
N GLU A 104 32.45 8.44 37.11
CA GLU A 104 32.85 8.16 35.72
C GLU A 104 31.86 7.22 35.02
N GLN A 105 31.41 6.17 35.71
CA GLN A 105 30.42 5.23 35.19
C GLN A 105 29.05 5.88 35.01
N ALA A 106 28.68 6.78 35.93
CA ALA A 106 27.46 7.57 35.79
C ALA A 106 27.48 8.47 34.55
N ASP A 107 28.60 9.15 34.29
CA ASP A 107 28.73 10.04 33.13
C ASP A 107 28.70 9.25 31.81
N LEU A 108 29.35 8.09 31.77
CA LEU A 108 29.28 7.19 30.62
C LEU A 108 27.85 6.68 30.36
N ALA A 109 27.13 6.31 31.42
CA ALA A 109 25.74 5.86 31.32
C ALA A 109 24.79 6.99 30.86
N GLU A 110 25.00 8.22 31.33
CA GLU A 110 24.24 9.40 30.88
C GLU A 110 24.50 9.70 29.39
N GLN A 111 25.76 9.62 28.94
CA GLN A 111 26.09 9.79 27.53
C GLN A 111 25.50 8.68 26.66
N ALA A 112 25.44 7.44 27.16
CA ALA A 112 24.76 6.35 26.47
C ALA A 112 23.24 6.61 26.37
N ALA A 113 22.63 7.09 27.45
CA ALA A 113 21.22 7.45 27.47
C ALA A 113 20.89 8.57 26.46
N ALA A 114 21.71 9.63 26.42
CA ALA A 114 21.53 10.74 25.49
C ALA A 114 21.58 10.27 24.04
N ARG A 115 22.58 9.45 23.68
CA ARG A 115 22.71 8.89 22.33
C ARG A 115 21.55 7.98 21.94
N ALA A 116 21.07 7.15 22.87
CA ALA A 116 19.93 6.28 22.63
C ALA A 116 18.62 7.08 22.45
N ALA A 117 18.41 8.13 23.25
CA ALA A 117 17.26 9.02 23.10
C ALA A 117 17.28 9.78 21.75
N GLU A 118 18.44 10.29 21.35
CA GLU A 118 18.61 10.96 20.05
C GLU A 118 18.38 10.01 18.88
N ALA A 119 18.90 8.78 18.96
CA ALA A 119 18.64 7.75 17.95
C ALA A 119 17.15 7.41 17.83
N ALA A 120 16.44 7.35 18.96
CA ALA A 120 15.00 7.13 18.97
C ALA A 120 14.22 8.27 18.32
N GLU A 121 14.56 9.52 18.65
CA GLU A 121 13.91 10.70 18.07
C GLU A 121 14.10 10.75 16.54
N ARG A 122 15.31 10.45 16.06
CA ARG A 122 15.60 10.35 14.62
C ARG A 122 14.78 9.25 13.95
N ALA A 123 14.66 8.09 14.59
CA ALA A 123 13.88 6.97 14.05
C ALA A 123 12.38 7.30 13.96
N GLN A 124 11.82 7.93 15.01
CA GLN A 124 10.42 8.37 15.01
C GLN A 124 10.16 9.46 13.97
N THR A 125 11.08 10.42 13.83
CA THR A 125 10.99 11.46 12.80
C THR A 125 11.01 10.86 11.40
N ALA A 126 11.93 9.92 11.15
CA ALA A 126 12.02 9.24 9.86
C ALA A 126 10.74 8.45 9.53
N ALA A 127 10.19 7.72 10.49
CA ALA A 127 8.93 6.99 10.33
C ALA A 127 7.76 7.94 10.03
N HIS A 128 7.68 9.08 10.72
CA HIS A 128 6.65 10.08 10.48
C HIS A 128 6.73 10.70 9.08
N VAL A 129 7.93 11.10 8.66
CA VAL A 129 8.19 11.66 7.32
C VAL A 129 7.86 10.63 6.23
N ALA A 130 8.24 9.37 6.44
CA ALA A 130 7.92 8.29 5.51
C ALA A 130 6.40 8.11 5.37
N ALA A 131 5.66 8.08 6.48
CA ALA A 131 4.19 7.97 6.46
C ALA A 131 3.53 9.15 5.71
N GLN A 132 4.02 10.38 5.90
CA GLN A 132 3.53 11.55 5.15
C GLN A 132 3.81 11.43 3.65
N ALA A 133 5.01 11.00 3.28
CA ALA A 133 5.39 10.82 1.88
C ALA A 133 4.55 9.73 1.19
N MET A 134 4.20 8.65 1.91
CA MET A 134 3.31 7.61 1.40
C MET A 134 1.90 8.15 1.14
N GLY A 135 1.35 8.97 2.05
CA GLY A 135 0.07 9.63 1.85
C GLY A 135 0.07 10.57 0.64
N GLN A 136 1.11 11.40 0.48
CA GLN A 136 1.26 12.29 -0.68
C GLN A 136 1.40 11.52 -1.99
N ALA A 137 2.11 10.38 -1.98
CA ALA A 137 2.25 9.54 -3.16
C ALA A 137 0.90 8.92 -3.57
N ASP A 138 0.06 8.51 -2.60
CA ASP A 138 -1.27 7.99 -2.89
C ASP A 138 -2.20 9.08 -3.44
N GLU A 139 -2.22 10.27 -2.84
CA GLU A 139 -2.96 11.44 -3.36
C GLU A 139 -2.55 11.78 -4.79
N ALA A 140 -1.23 11.83 -5.06
CA ALA A 140 -0.72 12.07 -6.41
C ALA A 140 -1.09 10.95 -7.39
N ALA A 141 -1.11 9.70 -6.96
CA ALA A 141 -1.55 8.57 -7.77
C ALA A 141 -3.06 8.64 -8.07
N GLU A 142 -3.89 9.04 -7.11
CA GLU A 142 -5.32 9.30 -7.32
C GLU A 142 -5.55 10.46 -8.29
N GLU A 143 -4.85 11.59 -8.14
CA GLU A 143 -4.96 12.73 -9.06
C GLU A 143 -4.52 12.36 -10.48
N ALA A 144 -3.43 11.60 -10.62
CA ALA A 144 -2.96 11.10 -11.90
C ALA A 144 -4.00 10.17 -12.56
N ARG A 145 -4.62 9.25 -11.81
CA ARG A 145 -5.70 8.37 -12.29
C ARG A 145 -6.94 9.16 -12.72
N ALA A 146 -7.34 10.16 -11.92
CA ALA A 146 -8.46 11.05 -12.24
C ALA A 146 -8.20 11.84 -13.53
N THR A 147 -7.00 12.42 -13.67
CA THR A 147 -6.59 13.18 -14.86
C THR A 147 -6.50 12.30 -16.10
N ALA A 148 -5.93 11.10 -15.98
CA ALA A 148 -5.88 10.13 -17.06
C ALA A 148 -7.29 9.72 -17.52
N THR A 149 -8.23 9.58 -16.59
CA THR A 149 -9.64 9.34 -16.91
C THR A 149 -10.27 10.52 -17.66
N LEU A 150 -10.05 11.76 -17.22
CA LEU A 150 -10.54 12.96 -17.93
C LEU A 150 -9.95 13.07 -19.34
N ALA A 151 -8.66 12.80 -19.50
CA ALA A 151 -7.98 12.80 -20.80
C ALA A 151 -8.52 11.70 -21.73
N ALA A 152 -8.77 10.49 -21.21
CA ALA A 152 -9.39 9.41 -21.96
C ALA A 152 -10.81 9.80 -22.43
N ARG A 153 -11.62 10.41 -21.55
CA ARG A 153 -12.95 10.94 -21.89
C ARG A 153 -12.89 11.95 -23.03
N ALA A 154 -11.98 12.93 -22.95
CA ALA A 154 -11.81 13.94 -23.98
C ALA A 154 -11.36 13.35 -25.33
N ALA A 155 -10.59 12.25 -25.30
CA ALA A 155 -10.13 11.54 -26.49
C ALA A 155 -11.14 10.53 -27.06
N GLY A 156 -12.33 10.39 -26.46
CA GLY A 156 -13.32 9.37 -26.85
C GLY A 156 -12.83 7.94 -26.60
N ARG A 157 -11.86 7.75 -25.69
CA ARG A 157 -11.31 6.46 -25.30
C ARG A 157 -11.93 6.00 -23.98
N PRO A 158 -12.09 4.68 -23.76
CA PRO A 158 -12.54 4.17 -22.48
C PRO A 158 -11.56 4.57 -21.36
N SER A 159 -12.09 4.90 -20.17
CA SER A 159 -11.30 5.26 -18.99
C SER A 159 -10.31 4.12 -18.64
N PRO A 160 -9.06 4.45 -18.25
CA PRO A 160 -8.06 3.46 -17.87
C PRO A 160 -8.49 2.60 -16.66
N ASP A 161 -9.44 3.08 -15.85
CA ASP A 161 -9.95 2.40 -14.66
C ASP A 161 -11.28 1.66 -14.91
N GLY A 162 -11.72 1.60 -16.17
CA GLY A 162 -12.93 0.87 -16.54
C GLY A 162 -14.19 1.38 -15.84
N ARG A 163 -14.32 2.67 -15.51
CA ARG A 163 -15.57 3.29 -15.03
C ARG A 163 -16.40 3.91 -16.17
N PRO A 164 -17.75 3.87 -16.11
CA PRO A 164 -18.58 4.40 -17.18
C PRO A 164 -18.32 5.88 -17.40
N VAL A 165 -18.48 6.29 -18.65
CA VAL A 165 -18.63 7.70 -19.02
C VAL A 165 -20.06 8.12 -18.76
#